data_AF-L1JA90-F1
#
_entry.id   AF-L1JA90-F1
#
_cell.length_a   1.000
_cell.length_b   1.000
_cell.length_c   1.000
_cell.angle_alpha   90.00
_cell.angle_beta   90.00
_cell.angle_gamma   90.00
#
_symmetry.space_group_name_H-M   'P 1'
#
loop_
_entity.id
_entity.type
_entity.pdbx_description
1 polymer ?
#
loop_
_entity_poly.entity_id
_entity_poly.type
_entity_poly.pdbx_seq_one_letter_code
_entity_poly.pdbx_strand_id
1 'polypeptide(L)'
;MNDIYPNALSSSLTYAAHNLVNNGSLFVSMWVKRSSSDPAVTELFVTKSRTEVNQKTADGYYVVPGATTGCSSKFNEMGFILFKRGNGPAITNISFSMRPSWYNVSSPFLTAPLYFSTVSINIIQRSLRWVPEYAGYYVFCYVGTYWQQPTAALSSTQRCILYNIRQDPGPSFVPHVNLSTTMGKLLYFNVTFRDINHADEVVAISFDTQGLTLTGATFLSNVVEPYDALSKSTSRLVQWFPDSMYGGFAGEVCFVAQDVGGPFRTAQSSLGCIFISVARCKWYVQSEDSLVQVAARFATNWLQVWHFNPDLLNPDIGLPPAKEINIGHLYQIEPHDSVASLAQRFGTSDKHIYMNNWDIARTPPELIPVGYTICIIPNSCVSAAAV
;
A
#
# COMPACT_ATOMS: atom_id res chain seq x y z
N MET A 1 34.09 16.25 -38.85
CA MET A 1 35.28 16.44 -37.99
C MET A 1 34.81 16.42 -36.55
N ASN A 2 35.22 15.43 -35.76
CA ASN A 2 35.26 15.47 -34.29
C ASN A 2 35.88 14.14 -33.82
N ASP A 3 37.17 13.97 -34.03
CA ASP A 3 37.90 12.87 -33.41
C ASP A 3 38.11 13.22 -31.93
N ILE A 4 37.60 12.36 -31.03
CA ILE A 4 37.79 12.54 -29.59
C ILE A 4 39.00 11.70 -29.20
N TYR A 5 40.07 12.37 -28.76
CA TYR A 5 41.30 11.75 -28.27
C TYR A 5 41.20 11.47 -26.76
N PRO A 6 40.99 10.20 -26.35
CA PRO A 6 40.64 9.88 -24.96
C PRO A 6 41.81 10.08 -23.98
N ASN A 7 43.04 10.15 -24.50
CA ASN A 7 44.25 10.41 -23.73
C ASN A 7 44.27 11.81 -23.08
N ALA A 8 43.38 12.71 -23.51
CA ALA A 8 43.21 14.05 -22.94
C ALA A 8 42.25 14.08 -21.71
N LEU A 9 41.63 12.95 -21.36
CA LEU A 9 40.66 12.87 -20.25
C LEU A 9 41.35 12.46 -18.93
N SER A 10 41.11 13.21 -17.85
CA SER A 10 41.76 12.97 -16.55
C SER A 10 41.24 11.72 -15.82
N SER A 11 41.94 11.28 -14.77
CA SER A 11 41.84 9.96 -14.15
C SER A 11 40.55 9.62 -13.38
N SER A 12 39.50 10.40 -13.51
CA SER A 12 38.18 10.07 -12.96
C SER A 12 37.08 10.66 -13.84
N LEU A 13 36.12 9.79 -14.19
CA LEU A 13 34.79 10.07 -14.76
C LEU A 13 34.66 11.40 -15.50
N THR A 14 35.15 11.43 -16.74
CA THR A 14 35.14 12.64 -17.57
C THR A 14 34.00 12.61 -18.57
N TYR A 15 33.08 13.57 -18.47
CA TYR A 15 32.08 13.85 -19.51
C TYR A 15 32.80 14.35 -20.77
N ALA A 16 32.77 13.59 -21.85
CA ALA A 16 33.69 13.80 -22.98
C ALA A 16 33.10 14.49 -24.22
N ALA A 17 31.81 14.84 -24.30
CA ALA A 17 31.33 15.63 -25.45
C ALA A 17 30.05 16.43 -25.22
N HIS A 18 30.07 17.69 -25.66
CA HIS A 18 28.90 18.54 -25.90
C HIS A 18 28.80 18.78 -27.42
N ASN A 19 27.63 18.52 -28.00
CA ASN A 19 27.20 18.86 -29.38
C ASN A 19 28.12 18.38 -30.51
N LEU A 20 27.98 17.13 -30.92
CA LEU A 20 28.72 16.59 -32.06
C LEU A 20 27.99 16.77 -33.41
N VAL A 21 26.73 17.22 -33.44
CA VAL A 21 25.96 17.34 -34.69
C VAL A 21 25.10 18.60 -34.71
N ASN A 22 25.29 19.44 -35.72
CA ASN A 22 24.76 20.80 -35.83
C ASN A 22 23.23 20.97 -35.97
N ASN A 23 22.39 19.94 -35.75
CA ASN A 23 20.93 20.07 -35.89
C ASN A 23 20.09 19.09 -35.05
N GLY A 24 20.63 18.54 -33.97
CA GLY A 24 19.86 17.68 -33.06
C GLY A 24 20.72 17.10 -31.95
N SER A 25 20.32 17.34 -30.70
CA SER A 25 21.13 17.08 -29.52
C SER A 25 21.24 15.58 -29.21
N LEU A 26 22.28 14.92 -29.74
CA LEU A 26 22.71 13.62 -29.25
C LEU A 26 23.67 13.84 -28.07
N PHE A 27 23.28 13.43 -26.87
CA PHE A 27 24.14 13.41 -25.70
C PHE A 27 24.81 12.04 -25.58
N VAL A 28 26.14 12.03 -25.65
CA VAL A 28 26.95 10.83 -25.50
C VAL A 28 27.69 10.93 -24.18
N SER A 29 27.15 10.28 -23.14
CA SER A 29 27.88 10.09 -21.90
C SER A 29 28.86 8.94 -22.11
N MET A 30 30.12 9.13 -21.71
CA MET A 30 31.15 8.08 -21.77
C MET A 30 31.62 7.79 -20.36
N TRP A 31 31.84 6.52 -20.06
CA TRP A 31 32.44 6.08 -18.80
C TRP A 31 33.86 5.65 -19.11
N VAL A 32 34.78 5.93 -18.19
CA VAL A 32 36.17 5.52 -18.35
C VAL A 32 36.48 4.54 -17.23
N LYS A 33 36.61 3.26 -17.58
CA LYS A 33 37.18 2.24 -16.69
C LYS A 33 38.61 1.99 -17.12
N ARG A 34 39.57 2.22 -16.21
CA ARG A 34 40.98 1.87 -16.43
C ARG A 34 41.21 0.40 -16.10
N SER A 35 41.94 -0.30 -16.96
CA SER A 35 42.35 -1.69 -16.80
C SER A 35 43.83 -1.80 -17.12
N SER A 36 44.53 -2.70 -16.43
CA SER A 36 45.94 -2.97 -16.74
C SER A 36 46.13 -4.01 -17.85
N SER A 37 45.07 -4.75 -18.21
CA SER A 37 45.15 -5.90 -19.12
C SER A 37 44.55 -5.67 -20.50
N ASP A 38 43.69 -4.66 -20.67
CA ASP A 38 42.94 -4.45 -21.93
C ASP A 38 43.57 -3.33 -22.78
N PRO A 39 43.60 -3.47 -24.12
CA PRO A 39 44.11 -2.42 -24.99
C PRO A 39 43.22 -1.17 -24.93
N ALA A 40 43.84 0.01 -24.90
CA ALA A 40 43.14 1.29 -24.75
C ALA A 40 42.29 1.61 -25.98
N VAL A 41 41.11 2.19 -25.74
CA VAL A 41 40.42 2.93 -26.80
C VAL A 41 41.20 4.21 -27.07
N THR A 42 41.76 4.34 -28.26
CA THR A 42 42.62 5.47 -28.65
C THR A 42 41.87 6.50 -29.48
N GLU A 43 40.80 6.10 -30.16
CA GLU A 43 40.01 6.95 -31.03
C GLU A 43 38.53 6.59 -30.90
N LEU A 44 37.67 7.61 -30.88
CA LEU A 44 36.22 7.47 -30.95
C LEU A 44 35.69 8.24 -32.15
N PHE A 45 34.79 7.61 -32.91
CA PHE A 45 34.15 8.20 -34.07
C PHE A 45 32.63 8.05 -33.96
N VAL A 46 31.90 9.14 -34.20
CA VAL A 46 30.44 9.16 -34.19
C VAL A 46 29.95 9.60 -35.57
N THR A 47 29.09 8.80 -36.19
CA THR A 47 28.54 9.11 -37.52
C THR A 47 27.08 8.67 -37.64
N LYS A 48 26.34 9.29 -38.55
CA LYS A 48 25.02 8.85 -39.01
C LYS A 48 25.08 8.08 -40.34
N SER A 49 26.23 8.10 -41.01
CA SER A 49 26.40 7.53 -42.36
C SER A 49 26.84 6.07 -42.27
N ARG A 50 26.03 5.15 -42.82
CA ARG A 50 26.39 3.73 -42.90
C ARG A 50 27.62 3.49 -43.79
N THR A 51 27.82 4.32 -44.80
CA THR A 51 29.00 4.25 -45.67
C THR A 51 30.27 4.59 -44.88
N GLU A 52 30.23 5.61 -44.02
CA GLU A 52 31.36 5.95 -43.14
C GLU A 52 31.61 4.89 -42.07
N VAL A 53 30.57 4.23 -41.56
CA VAL A 53 30.72 3.06 -40.67
C VAL A 53 31.55 1.98 -41.35
N ASN A 54 31.17 1.60 -42.57
CA ASN A 54 31.88 0.55 -43.32
C ASN A 54 33.34 0.95 -43.59
N GLN A 55 33.58 2.21 -43.97
CA GLN A 55 34.93 2.73 -44.20
C GLN A 55 35.77 2.71 -42.91
N LYS A 56 35.24 3.21 -41.79
CA LYS A 56 35.96 3.24 -40.50
C LYS A 56 36.16 1.85 -39.93
N THR A 57 35.25 0.91 -40.15
CA THR A 57 35.46 -0.50 -39.79
C THR A 57 36.61 -1.11 -40.60
N ALA A 58 36.76 -0.77 -41.88
CA ALA A 58 37.94 -1.16 -42.67
C ALA A 58 39.23 -0.52 -42.13
N ASP A 59 39.16 0.68 -41.56
CA ASP A 59 40.27 1.37 -40.88
C ASP A 59 40.58 0.82 -39.47
N GLY A 60 39.90 -0.25 -39.03
CA GLY A 60 40.14 -0.95 -37.76
C GLY A 60 39.28 -0.47 -36.58
N TYR A 61 38.19 0.26 -36.82
CA TYR A 61 37.24 0.64 -35.77
C TYR A 61 36.18 -0.45 -35.52
N TYR A 62 35.79 -0.62 -34.26
CA TYR A 62 34.72 -1.50 -33.80
C TYR A 62 33.45 -0.70 -33.50
N VAL A 63 32.30 -1.16 -34.00
CA VAL A 63 30.99 -0.58 -33.69
C VAL A 63 30.57 -1.01 -32.29
N VAL A 64 30.11 -0.08 -31.44
CA VAL A 64 29.63 -0.43 -30.11
C VAL A 64 28.30 -1.20 -30.21
N PRO A 65 28.20 -2.43 -29.67
CA PRO A 65 26.97 -3.22 -29.71
C PRO A 65 25.83 -2.49 -29.00
N GLY A 66 24.65 -2.42 -29.63
CA GLY A 66 23.47 -1.75 -29.07
C GLY A 66 23.48 -0.22 -29.15
N ALA A 67 24.55 0.39 -29.68
CA ALA A 67 24.64 1.84 -29.88
C ALA A 67 23.89 2.34 -31.14
N THR A 68 23.10 1.48 -31.80
CA THR A 68 22.12 1.91 -32.80
C THR A 68 20.90 2.45 -32.07
N THR A 69 20.97 3.72 -31.69
CA THR A 69 19.84 4.35 -31.02
C THR A 69 18.90 4.93 -32.07
N GLY A 70 17.63 4.50 -32.04
CA GLY A 70 16.55 5.18 -32.77
C GLY A 70 16.29 6.51 -32.08
N CYS A 71 16.94 7.57 -32.55
CA CYS A 71 16.69 8.92 -32.07
C CYS A 71 15.34 9.39 -32.62
N SER A 72 14.30 9.37 -31.78
CA SER A 72 12.95 9.88 -32.06
C SER A 72 12.13 9.02 -33.03
N SER A 73 10.87 8.78 -32.67
CA SER A 73 9.86 8.12 -33.53
C SER A 73 9.54 8.87 -34.83
N LYS A 74 10.13 10.07 -35.03
CA LYS A 74 9.94 10.89 -36.24
C LYS A 74 11.14 10.90 -37.19
N PHE A 75 12.28 10.30 -36.83
CA PHE A 75 13.46 10.26 -37.71
C PHE A 75 14.08 8.86 -37.68
N ASN A 76 13.99 8.11 -38.78
CA ASN A 76 14.63 6.80 -38.97
C ASN A 76 16.17 6.90 -39.09
N GLU A 77 16.79 7.92 -38.48
CA GLU A 77 18.24 8.10 -38.51
C GLU A 77 18.89 7.35 -37.36
N MET A 78 19.55 6.24 -37.69
CA MET A 78 20.39 5.50 -36.75
C MET A 78 21.74 6.23 -36.60
N GLY A 79 22.06 6.68 -35.39
CA GLY A 79 23.42 7.06 -35.03
C GLY A 79 24.28 5.81 -34.80
N PHE A 80 25.54 5.85 -35.25
CA PHE A 80 26.55 4.84 -35.00
C PHE A 80 27.70 5.43 -34.19
N ILE A 81 28.17 4.67 -33.22
CA ILE A 81 29.37 5.00 -32.44
C ILE A 81 30.37 3.88 -32.67
N LEU A 82 31.58 4.27 -33.08
CA LEU A 82 32.69 3.38 -33.30
C LEU A 82 33.89 3.79 -32.45
N PHE A 83 34.75 2.82 -32.14
CA PHE A 83 35.99 3.06 -31.42
C PHE A 83 37.13 2.23 -32.01
N LYS A 84 38.36 2.75 -31.98
CA LYS A 84 39.56 1.99 -32.35
C LYS A 84 40.42 1.78 -31.11
N ARG A 85 41.02 0.60 -31.00
CA ARG A 85 41.95 0.28 -29.92
C ARG A 85 43.40 0.41 -30.39
N GLY A 86 44.27 0.87 -29.51
CA GLY A 86 45.70 1.03 -29.76
C GLY A 86 46.53 0.88 -28.49
N ASN A 87 47.83 1.13 -28.61
CA ASN A 87 48.77 1.05 -27.48
C ASN A 87 48.70 2.33 -26.64
N GLY A 88 48.24 2.22 -25.40
CA GLY A 88 48.07 3.35 -24.47
C GLY A 88 47.41 2.93 -23.15
N PRO A 89 47.25 3.84 -22.17
CA PRO A 89 46.57 3.56 -20.90
C PRO A 89 45.08 3.21 -21.12
N ALA A 90 44.62 2.07 -20.60
CA ALA A 90 43.36 1.46 -21.02
C ALA A 90 42.10 2.26 -20.68
N ILE A 91 41.20 2.38 -21.65
CA ILE A 91 39.78 2.69 -21.46
C ILE A 91 39.01 1.46 -21.89
N THR A 92 38.26 0.85 -20.98
CA THR A 92 37.77 -0.52 -21.22
C THR A 92 36.29 -0.66 -21.45
N ASN A 93 35.49 0.35 -21.15
CA ASN A 93 34.04 0.25 -21.35
C ASN A 93 33.40 1.61 -21.60
N ILE A 94 32.43 1.68 -22.52
CA ILE A 94 31.69 2.90 -22.88
C ILE A 94 30.19 2.52 -22.87
N SER A 95 29.36 3.25 -22.12
CA SER A 95 27.90 3.04 -22.07
C SER A 95 27.14 4.37 -22.15
N PHE A 96 25.90 4.36 -22.68
CA PHE A 96 25.18 5.57 -23.10
C PHE A 96 23.76 5.66 -22.52
N SER A 97 23.24 6.88 -22.34
CA SER A 97 21.86 7.15 -21.87
C SER A 97 21.37 8.52 -22.37
N MET A 98 20.05 8.67 -22.64
CA MET A 98 19.42 9.90 -23.14
C MET A 98 18.42 10.50 -22.13
N ARG A 99 18.35 11.84 -22.00
CA ARG A 99 17.24 12.53 -21.30
C ARG A 99 16.87 13.90 -21.93
N PRO A 100 15.60 14.34 -21.83
CA PRO A 100 15.15 15.68 -22.24
C PRO A 100 15.12 16.70 -21.08
N SER A 101 15.34 17.98 -21.41
CA SER A 101 15.45 19.22 -20.61
C SER A 101 14.09 19.72 -20.03
N TRP A 102 13.93 20.69 -19.09
CA TRP A 102 14.45 22.07 -18.95
C TRP A 102 14.12 22.74 -17.56
N TYR A 103 14.67 23.97 -17.35
CA TYR A 103 14.29 25.16 -16.52
C TYR A 103 14.52 25.26 -14.99
N ASN A 104 14.83 26.51 -14.60
CA ASN A 104 15.39 27.02 -13.34
C ASN A 104 14.31 27.80 -12.56
N VAL A 105 14.22 27.62 -11.24
CA VAL A 105 13.58 28.58 -10.32
C VAL A 105 14.42 28.65 -9.05
N SER A 106 14.83 29.85 -8.68
CA SER A 106 15.55 30.16 -7.43
C SER A 106 14.57 30.62 -6.36
N SER A 107 14.74 30.13 -5.12
CA SER A 107 14.23 30.79 -3.92
C SER A 107 15.31 30.78 -2.84
N PRO A 108 15.50 31.89 -2.09
CA PRO A 108 16.35 31.93 -0.92
C PRO A 108 15.63 31.27 0.27
N PHE A 109 16.36 30.98 1.33
CA PHE A 109 15.94 30.32 2.59
C PHE A 109 16.04 28.79 2.59
N LEU A 110 17.28 28.31 2.76
CA LEU A 110 17.55 27.02 3.39
C LEU A 110 19.00 27.00 3.89
N THR A 111 19.20 26.99 5.21
CA THR A 111 20.52 26.93 5.84
C THR A 111 20.87 25.47 6.09
N ALA A 112 21.60 24.83 5.16
CA ALA A 112 22.07 23.46 5.34
C ALA A 112 23.51 23.45 5.88
N PRO A 113 23.80 22.82 7.04
CA PRO A 113 25.16 22.73 7.56
C PRO A 113 26.01 21.80 6.69
N LEU A 114 27.25 22.21 6.47
CA LEU A 114 28.18 21.62 5.51
C LEU A 114 29.40 21.10 6.27
N TYR A 115 29.66 19.78 6.20
CA TYR A 115 30.77 19.14 6.92
C TYR A 115 31.89 18.73 5.97
N PHE A 116 33.13 18.86 6.45
CA PHE A 116 34.36 18.59 5.70
C PHE A 116 35.05 17.34 6.25
N SER A 117 35.47 16.44 5.37
CA SER A 117 36.39 15.36 5.69
C SER A 117 37.40 15.21 4.57
N THR A 118 38.69 15.20 4.91
CA THR A 118 39.78 15.03 3.96
C THR A 118 40.18 13.57 3.93
N VAL A 119 39.85 12.88 2.84
CA VAL A 119 40.42 11.57 2.51
C VAL A 119 41.60 11.84 1.55
N SER A 120 42.74 11.21 1.83
CA SER A 120 44.07 11.45 1.25
C SER A 120 44.11 12.01 -0.19
N ILE A 121 44.82 13.15 -0.32
CA ILE A 121 45.36 13.83 -1.52
C ILE A 121 44.43 13.94 -2.75
N ASN A 122 43.77 15.10 -2.83
CA ASN A 122 43.11 15.73 -4.00
C ASN A 122 41.64 15.41 -4.29
N ILE A 123 40.93 14.72 -3.41
CA ILE A 123 39.45 14.64 -3.48
C ILE A 123 38.85 15.37 -2.29
N ILE A 124 38.16 16.48 -2.56
CA ILE A 124 37.37 17.20 -1.56
C ILE A 124 35.96 16.59 -1.56
N GLN A 125 35.64 15.83 -0.52
CA GLN A 125 34.27 15.35 -0.29
C GLN A 125 33.56 16.26 0.71
N ARG A 126 32.34 16.69 0.35
CA ARG A 126 31.45 17.47 1.22
C ARG A 126 30.14 16.71 1.37
N SER A 127 29.67 16.58 2.60
CA SER A 127 28.36 15.99 2.89
C SER A 127 27.35 17.11 3.13
N LEU A 128 26.29 17.12 2.33
CA LEU A 128 25.11 17.95 2.55
C LEU A 128 24.11 17.14 3.38
N ARG A 129 23.75 17.64 4.57
CA ARG A 129 22.62 17.13 5.35
C ARG A 129 21.48 18.14 5.25
N TRP A 130 20.34 17.66 4.78
CA TRP A 130 19.15 18.49 4.57
C TRP A 130 17.91 17.63 4.85
N VAL A 131 16.90 18.23 5.47
CA VAL A 131 15.59 17.64 5.70
C VAL A 131 14.57 18.55 5.02
N PRO A 132 13.79 18.04 4.03
CA PRO A 132 12.74 18.83 3.39
C PRO A 132 11.64 19.19 4.39
N GLU A 133 11.15 20.44 4.33
CA GLU A 133 9.97 20.86 5.08
C GLU A 133 8.65 20.45 4.40
N TYR A 134 8.69 20.25 3.09
CA TYR A 134 7.52 19.93 2.28
C TYR A 134 7.86 18.87 1.23
N ALA A 135 6.83 18.17 0.73
CA ALA A 135 6.98 17.39 -0.48
C ALA A 135 7.17 18.33 -1.69
N GLY A 136 7.99 17.92 -2.65
CA GLY A 136 8.24 18.71 -3.85
C GLY A 136 9.55 18.38 -4.56
N TYR A 137 9.84 19.19 -5.57
CA TYR A 137 11.09 19.11 -6.33
C TYR A 137 12.11 20.07 -5.75
N TYR A 138 13.27 19.55 -5.39
CA TYR A 138 14.38 20.32 -4.85
C TYR A 138 15.59 20.17 -5.76
N VAL A 139 16.19 21.30 -6.14
CA VAL A 139 17.37 21.33 -7.00
C VAL A 139 18.53 21.87 -6.19
N PHE A 140 19.54 21.03 -5.99
CA PHE A 140 20.79 21.44 -5.35
C PHE A 140 21.85 21.62 -6.42
N CYS A 141 22.22 22.86 -6.67
CA CYS A 141 23.30 23.19 -7.58
C CYS A 141 24.58 23.53 -6.81
N TYR A 142 25.70 22.95 -7.22
CA TYR A 142 27.00 23.15 -6.58
C TYR A 142 28.08 23.46 -7.62
N VAL A 143 29.05 24.23 -7.16
CA VAL A 143 30.22 24.70 -7.92
C VAL A 143 31.43 24.59 -7.00
N GLY A 144 32.53 24.04 -7.49
CA GLY A 144 33.81 24.05 -6.78
C GLY A 144 34.61 25.28 -7.16
N THR A 145 34.96 26.12 -6.18
CA THR A 145 35.82 27.30 -6.40
C THR A 145 37.16 27.13 -5.71
N TYR A 146 38.23 27.56 -6.39
CA TYR A 146 39.58 27.60 -5.82
C TYR A 146 39.88 29.01 -5.30
N TRP A 147 40.10 29.15 -3.99
CA TRP A 147 40.12 30.45 -3.29
C TRP A 147 41.46 31.20 -3.33
N GLN A 148 42.51 30.70 -4.01
CA GLN A 148 43.86 31.24 -3.79
C GLN A 148 44.22 32.53 -4.55
N GLN A 149 43.32 33.19 -5.30
CA GLN A 149 43.63 34.52 -5.87
C GLN A 149 42.45 35.51 -5.84
N PRO A 150 42.67 36.76 -5.38
CA PRO A 150 41.62 37.77 -5.24
C PRO A 150 41.07 38.32 -6.58
N THR A 151 41.66 37.96 -7.73
CA THR A 151 41.34 38.56 -9.03
C THR A 151 40.73 37.61 -10.06
N ALA A 152 40.75 36.29 -9.85
CA ALA A 152 40.04 35.33 -10.70
C ALA A 152 39.87 33.98 -9.99
N ALA A 153 38.69 33.76 -9.40
CA ALA A 153 38.36 32.45 -8.84
C ALA A 153 38.19 31.43 -9.99
N LEU A 154 39.10 30.46 -10.08
CA LEU A 154 38.90 29.29 -10.95
C LEU A 154 37.71 28.49 -10.39
N SER A 155 36.68 28.36 -11.20
CA SER A 155 35.40 27.76 -10.83
C SER A 155 35.11 26.57 -11.71
N SER A 156 34.65 25.46 -11.15
CA SER A 156 34.18 24.32 -11.92
C SER A 156 32.87 24.64 -12.63
N THR A 157 32.48 23.80 -13.59
CA THR A 157 31.11 23.85 -14.15
C THR A 157 30.11 23.54 -13.05
N GLN A 158 29.03 24.33 -12.96
CA GLN A 158 27.90 24.03 -12.08
C GLN A 158 27.31 22.67 -12.38
N ARG A 159 27.06 21.88 -11.34
CA ARG A 159 26.35 20.62 -11.41
C ARG A 159 25.14 20.69 -10.49
N CYS A 160 24.01 20.15 -10.93
CA CYS A 160 22.79 20.15 -10.14
C CYS A 160 22.29 18.72 -9.93
N ILE A 161 21.77 18.44 -8.74
CA ILE A 161 21.05 17.21 -8.42
C ILE A 161 19.59 17.58 -8.17
N LEU A 162 18.69 16.89 -8.85
CA LEU A 162 17.26 17.00 -8.65
C LEU A 162 16.80 15.89 -7.70
N TYR A 163 16.24 16.28 -6.57
CA TYR A 163 15.51 15.39 -5.67
C TYR A 163 14.01 15.62 -5.83
N ASN A 164 13.26 14.54 -5.94
CA ASN A 164 11.80 14.56 -5.89
C ASN A 164 11.37 13.92 -4.57
N ILE A 165 11.01 14.76 -3.61
CA ILE A 165 10.48 14.36 -2.32
C ILE A 165 8.99 14.16 -2.50
N ARG A 166 8.53 12.92 -2.42
CA ARG A 166 7.09 12.61 -2.53
C ARG A 166 6.40 12.96 -1.22
N GLN A 167 5.13 13.30 -1.33
CA GLN A 167 4.28 13.38 -0.15
C GLN A 167 4.15 11.99 0.44
N ASP A 168 4.28 11.92 1.76
CA ASP A 168 4.09 10.71 2.53
C ASP A 168 2.65 10.21 2.32
N PRO A 169 2.45 9.04 1.69
CA PRO A 169 1.12 8.50 1.51
C PRO A 169 0.59 8.05 2.88
N GLY A 170 -0.68 8.30 3.16
CA GLY A 170 -1.27 7.79 4.39
C GLY A 170 -1.23 6.25 4.47
N PRO A 171 -1.43 5.69 5.66
CA PRO A 171 -1.36 4.24 5.87
C PRO A 171 -2.28 3.50 4.90
N SER A 172 -1.83 2.39 4.35
CA SER A 172 -2.63 1.55 3.46
C SER A 172 -3.30 0.41 4.24
N PHE A 173 -4.61 0.24 4.10
CA PHE A 173 -5.30 -0.89 4.71
C PHE A 173 -4.88 -2.21 4.05
N VAL A 174 -4.55 -3.22 4.85
CA VAL A 174 -4.29 -4.57 4.35
C VAL A 174 -5.61 -5.32 4.29
N PRO A 175 -6.12 -5.68 3.09
CA PRO A 175 -7.42 -6.32 2.96
C PRO A 175 -7.53 -7.60 3.78
N HIS A 176 -8.71 -7.81 4.37
CA HIS A 176 -9.03 -9.00 5.14
C HIS A 176 -10.07 -9.85 4.42
N VAL A 177 -10.09 -11.15 4.73
CA VAL A 177 -11.16 -12.04 4.27
C VAL A 177 -12.47 -11.71 4.99
N ASN A 178 -13.60 -11.95 4.32
CA ASN A 178 -14.91 -11.80 4.94
C ASN A 178 -15.00 -12.69 6.17
N LEU A 179 -15.48 -12.12 7.28
CA LEU A 179 -15.61 -12.82 8.54
C LEU A 179 -17.06 -13.26 8.76
N SER A 180 -17.22 -14.43 9.35
CA SER A 180 -18.52 -14.96 9.75
C SER A 180 -18.45 -15.53 11.16
N THR A 181 -19.47 -15.27 11.97
CA THR A 181 -19.60 -15.82 13.32
C THR A 181 -21.06 -16.15 13.62
N THR A 182 -21.35 -16.60 14.83
CA THR A 182 -22.69 -16.84 15.36
C THR A 182 -22.88 -16.02 16.63
N MET A 183 -24.14 -15.76 17.01
CA MET A 183 -24.42 -15.08 18.28
C MET A 183 -23.82 -15.87 19.45
N GLY A 184 -23.26 -15.17 20.42
CA GLY A 184 -22.57 -15.75 21.56
C GLY A 184 -21.14 -16.22 21.29
N LYS A 185 -20.67 -16.29 20.04
CA LYS A 185 -19.29 -16.72 19.77
C LYS A 185 -18.36 -15.51 19.70
N LEU A 186 -17.36 -15.47 20.60
CA LEU A 186 -16.29 -14.48 20.53
C LEU A 186 -15.59 -14.54 19.17
N LEU A 187 -15.61 -13.41 18.46
CA LEU A 187 -14.91 -13.21 17.21
C LEU A 187 -13.61 -12.45 17.47
N TYR A 188 -12.50 -13.04 17.07
CA TYR A 188 -11.17 -12.45 17.11
C TYR A 188 -10.66 -12.23 15.70
N PHE A 189 -10.19 -11.04 15.39
CA PHE A 189 -9.58 -10.75 14.09
C PHE A 189 -8.58 -9.59 14.18
N ASN A 190 -7.64 -9.59 13.24
CA ASN A 190 -6.61 -8.56 13.16
C ASN A 190 -7.03 -7.48 12.16
N VAL A 191 -6.90 -6.22 12.57
CA VAL A 191 -7.01 -5.05 11.69
C VAL A 191 -5.61 -4.54 11.44
N THR A 192 -5.17 -4.57 10.20
CA THR A 192 -3.78 -4.30 9.83
C THR A 192 -3.70 -3.15 8.83
N PHE A 193 -2.84 -2.18 9.13
CA PHE A 193 -2.46 -1.11 8.22
C PHE A 193 -0.96 -1.13 8.00
N ARG A 194 -0.56 -0.82 6.77
CA ARG A 194 0.84 -0.73 6.35
C ARG A 194 1.17 0.71 6.02
N ASP A 195 2.18 1.22 6.69
CA ASP A 195 2.76 2.52 6.39
C ASP A 195 4.03 2.37 5.56
N ILE A 196 4.15 3.11 4.46
CA ILE A 196 5.25 2.99 3.49
C ILE A 196 6.13 4.22 3.63
N ASN A 197 7.45 4.02 3.66
CA ASN A 197 8.51 5.02 3.74
C ASN A 197 8.90 5.49 5.15
N HIS A 198 8.21 5.00 6.20
CA HIS A 198 8.53 5.32 7.60
C HIS A 198 8.59 4.05 8.47
N ALA A 199 9.75 3.40 8.51
CA ALA A 199 9.97 2.18 9.29
C ALA A 199 9.90 2.39 10.81
N ASP A 200 10.08 3.63 11.27
CA ASP A 200 10.02 4.02 12.68
C ASP A 200 8.59 4.34 13.16
N GLU A 201 7.68 4.67 12.25
CA GLU A 201 6.34 5.14 12.56
C GLU A 201 5.38 4.05 13.05
N VAL A 202 4.56 4.38 14.04
CA VAL A 202 3.50 3.50 14.54
C VAL A 202 2.17 4.16 14.25
N VAL A 203 1.36 3.48 13.44
CA VAL A 203 0.04 3.95 13.02
C VAL A 203 -0.95 3.80 14.17
N ALA A 204 -1.69 4.86 14.48
CA ALA A 204 -2.79 4.81 15.43
C ALA A 204 -4.03 4.24 14.73
N ILE A 205 -4.54 3.09 15.19
CA ILE A 205 -5.74 2.45 14.63
C ILE A 205 -6.91 2.58 15.62
N SER A 206 -8.04 3.10 15.15
CA SER A 206 -9.28 3.27 15.90
C SER A 206 -10.51 2.76 15.12
N PHE A 207 -11.65 2.60 15.80
CA PHE A 207 -12.92 2.32 15.14
C PHE A 207 -13.42 3.57 14.42
N ASP A 208 -13.98 3.40 13.22
CA ASP A 208 -14.78 4.47 12.62
C ASP A 208 -16.09 4.64 13.41
N THR A 209 -16.44 5.90 13.70
CA THR A 209 -17.64 6.27 14.46
C THR A 209 -18.78 6.75 13.57
N GLN A 210 -18.52 6.97 12.28
CA GLN A 210 -19.53 7.44 11.33
C GLN A 210 -20.28 6.28 10.67
N GLY A 211 -19.63 5.12 10.52
CA GLY A 211 -20.20 3.90 9.93
C GLY A 211 -20.85 2.93 10.91
N LEU A 212 -20.96 1.66 10.48
CA LEU A 212 -21.46 0.57 11.31
C LEU A 212 -20.46 0.27 12.43
N THR A 213 -20.92 0.42 13.68
CA THR A 213 -20.12 0.13 14.86
C THR A 213 -20.48 -1.23 15.47
N LEU A 214 -19.47 -2.01 15.85
CA LEU A 214 -19.66 -3.23 16.63
C LEU A 214 -19.78 -2.88 18.12
N THR A 215 -21.01 -2.81 18.65
CA THR A 215 -21.19 -2.52 20.08
C THR A 215 -20.48 -3.58 20.92
N GLY A 216 -19.71 -3.11 21.91
CA GLY A 216 -18.94 -3.98 22.81
C GLY A 216 -17.62 -4.53 22.22
N ALA A 217 -17.27 -4.19 20.98
CA ALA A 217 -15.96 -4.55 20.44
C ALA A 217 -14.85 -3.74 21.13
N THR A 218 -13.72 -4.40 21.41
CA THR A 218 -12.56 -3.79 22.04
C THR A 218 -11.27 -4.19 21.33
N PHE A 219 -10.27 -3.32 21.41
CA PHE A 219 -8.92 -3.65 20.98
C PHE A 219 -8.13 -4.20 22.16
N LEU A 220 -7.44 -5.32 21.97
CA LEU A 220 -6.67 -5.98 23.03
C LEU A 220 -5.19 -5.60 23.01
N SER A 221 -4.53 -5.82 21.87
CA SER A 221 -3.09 -5.63 21.73
C SER A 221 -2.72 -4.94 20.42
N ASN A 222 -1.59 -4.24 20.45
CA ASN A 222 -0.96 -3.66 19.28
C ASN A 222 0.26 -4.51 18.95
N VAL A 223 0.29 -5.08 17.75
CA VAL A 223 1.43 -5.81 17.21
C VAL A 223 2.02 -4.96 16.10
N VAL A 224 3.27 -4.57 16.26
CA VAL A 224 3.99 -3.77 15.27
C VAL A 224 5.13 -4.63 14.73
N GLU A 225 5.05 -4.95 13.44
CA GLU A 225 6.02 -5.80 12.77
C GLU A 225 6.69 -5.05 11.61
N PRO A 226 8.02 -5.16 11.46
CA PRO A 226 8.67 -4.68 10.25
C PRO A 226 8.15 -5.50 9.06
N TYR A 227 7.67 -4.83 8.01
CA TYR A 227 7.23 -5.51 6.79
C TYR A 227 8.40 -5.64 5.81
N ASP A 228 9.13 -4.55 5.60
CA ASP A 228 10.41 -4.52 4.90
C ASP A 228 11.32 -3.43 5.49
N ALA A 229 12.44 -3.13 4.84
CA ALA A 229 13.40 -2.13 5.34
C ALA A 229 12.84 -0.70 5.38
N LEU A 230 11.73 -0.42 4.68
CA LEU A 230 11.16 0.92 4.49
C LEU A 230 9.72 1.03 4.97
N SER A 231 9.08 -0.06 5.37
CA SER A 231 7.67 -0.09 5.73
C SER A 231 7.43 -0.90 6.99
N LYS A 232 6.43 -0.44 7.75
CA LYS A 232 6.02 -1.04 9.01
C LYS A 232 4.55 -1.42 8.93
N SER A 233 4.24 -2.58 9.45
CA SER A 233 2.86 -3.05 9.58
C SER A 233 2.43 -2.90 11.03
N THR A 234 1.34 -2.16 11.25
CA THR A 234 0.71 -2.07 12.57
C THR A 234 -0.60 -2.84 12.53
N SER A 235 -0.73 -3.81 13.43
CA SER A 235 -1.90 -4.67 13.55
C SER A 235 -2.50 -4.54 14.94
N ARG A 236 -3.84 -4.47 15.05
CA ARG A 236 -4.55 -4.56 16.32
C ARG A 236 -5.47 -5.76 16.35
N LEU A 237 -5.40 -6.55 17.42
CA LEU A 237 -6.35 -7.63 17.66
C LEU A 237 -7.66 -7.04 18.19
N VAL A 238 -8.74 -7.23 17.43
CA VAL A 238 -10.11 -6.89 17.83
C VAL A 238 -10.77 -8.12 18.44
N GLN A 239 -11.40 -7.93 19.59
CA GLN A 239 -12.30 -8.88 20.20
C GLN A 239 -13.72 -8.33 20.14
N TRP A 240 -14.67 -9.14 19.67
CA TRP A 240 -16.08 -8.78 19.65
C TRP A 240 -16.97 -9.96 20.05
N PHE A 241 -17.95 -9.70 20.90
CA PHE A 241 -18.97 -10.67 21.30
C PHE A 241 -20.33 -10.24 20.73
N PRO A 242 -20.84 -10.90 19.68
CA PRO A 242 -22.19 -10.63 19.17
C PRO A 242 -23.23 -11.13 20.18
N ASP A 243 -24.00 -10.22 20.76
CA ASP A 243 -25.11 -10.57 21.64
C ASP A 243 -26.29 -11.23 20.87
N SER A 244 -27.36 -11.57 21.58
CA SER A 244 -28.55 -12.23 21.01
C SER A 244 -29.33 -11.38 20.00
N MET A 245 -29.07 -10.07 19.90
CA MET A 245 -29.72 -9.16 18.95
C MET A 245 -28.97 -9.02 17.63
N TYR A 246 -27.78 -9.62 17.48
CA TYR A 246 -26.98 -9.54 16.26
C TYR A 246 -27.31 -10.60 15.21
N GLY A 247 -28.32 -11.45 15.42
CA GLY A 247 -28.73 -12.46 14.45
C GLY A 247 -29.04 -11.84 13.08
N GLY A 248 -28.35 -12.27 12.02
CA GLY A 248 -28.52 -11.71 10.69
C GLY A 248 -27.78 -10.40 10.42
N PHE A 249 -26.95 -9.91 11.35
CA PHE A 249 -26.04 -8.81 11.07
C PHE A 249 -25.14 -9.16 9.87
N ALA A 250 -25.06 -8.25 8.90
CA ALA A 250 -24.14 -8.34 7.78
C ALA A 250 -23.79 -6.93 7.31
N GLY A 251 -22.51 -6.58 7.33
CA GLY A 251 -22.09 -5.25 6.92
C GLY A 251 -20.59 -5.02 7.00
N GLU A 252 -20.17 -3.91 6.41
CA GLU A 252 -18.79 -3.43 6.47
C GLU A 252 -18.55 -2.65 7.76
N VAL A 253 -17.60 -3.12 8.56
CA VAL A 253 -17.13 -2.45 9.77
C VAL A 253 -15.81 -1.78 9.43
N CYS A 254 -15.77 -0.46 9.60
CA CYS A 254 -14.63 0.35 9.18
C CYS A 254 -13.75 0.78 10.36
N PHE A 255 -12.47 0.94 10.05
CA PHE A 255 -11.41 1.32 10.96
C PHE A 255 -10.65 2.48 10.35
N VAL A 256 -10.25 3.42 11.19
CA VAL A 256 -9.44 4.56 10.79
C VAL A 256 -8.02 4.32 11.27
N ALA A 257 -7.08 4.42 10.35
CA ALA A 257 -5.66 4.51 10.65
C ALA A 257 -5.22 5.95 10.49
N GLN A 258 -4.42 6.44 11.43
CA GLN A 258 -3.80 7.75 11.36
C GLN A 258 -2.30 7.60 11.62
N ASP A 259 -1.49 8.13 10.71
CA ASP A 259 -0.06 8.27 10.94
C ASP A 259 0.22 9.45 11.90
N VAL A 260 1.47 9.62 12.31
CA VAL A 260 1.91 10.64 13.26
C VAL A 260 2.36 11.88 12.50
N GLY A 261 1.66 12.99 12.62
CA GLY A 261 2.14 14.27 12.10
C GLY A 261 3.49 14.70 12.71
N GLY A 262 4.22 15.56 12.01
CA GLY A 262 5.47 16.13 12.48
C GLY A 262 5.56 17.62 12.12
N PRO A 263 6.62 18.33 12.51
CA PRO A 263 6.78 19.75 12.19
C PRO A 263 6.76 20.04 10.68
N PHE A 264 7.07 19.04 9.86
CA PHE A 264 7.21 19.12 8.40
C PHE A 264 6.32 18.12 7.66
N ARG A 265 5.38 17.48 8.36
CA ARG A 265 4.44 16.53 7.75
C ARG A 265 3.08 16.63 8.39
N THR A 266 2.05 16.65 7.55
CA THR A 266 0.67 16.62 8.01
C THR A 266 0.25 15.17 8.18
N ALA A 267 -0.27 14.84 9.36
CA ALA A 267 -0.79 13.51 9.61
C ALA A 267 -1.84 13.14 8.54
N GLN A 268 -1.70 12.00 7.88
CA GLN A 268 -2.71 11.45 7.00
C GLN A 268 -3.52 10.39 7.73
N SER A 269 -4.74 10.20 7.25
CA SER A 269 -5.61 9.14 7.73
C SER A 269 -6.16 8.35 6.56
N SER A 270 -6.43 7.08 6.81
CA SER A 270 -7.06 6.19 5.84
C SER A 270 -8.13 5.34 6.50
N LEU A 271 -9.09 4.93 5.66
CA LEU A 271 -10.20 4.08 6.06
C LEU A 271 -9.97 2.67 5.51
N GLY A 272 -10.15 1.66 6.36
CA GLY A 272 -10.13 0.25 5.98
C GLY A 272 -11.35 -0.46 6.54
N CYS A 273 -12.08 -1.21 5.70
CA CYS A 273 -13.32 -1.87 6.11
C CYS A 273 -13.23 -3.39 5.95
N ILE A 274 -13.89 -4.11 6.86
CA ILE A 274 -13.98 -5.56 6.86
C ILE A 274 -15.46 -5.94 6.85
N PHE A 275 -15.84 -6.82 5.92
CA PHE A 275 -17.19 -7.37 5.90
C PHE A 275 -17.35 -8.47 6.95
N ILE A 276 -18.32 -8.29 7.85
CA ILE A 276 -18.61 -9.22 8.95
C ILE A 276 -20.07 -9.65 8.86
N SER A 277 -20.31 -10.95 9.08
CA SER A 277 -21.64 -11.54 9.11
C SER A 277 -21.87 -12.39 10.36
N VAL A 278 -23.12 -12.37 10.88
CA VAL A 278 -23.55 -13.19 12.02
C VAL A 278 -24.70 -14.08 11.58
N ALA A 279 -24.55 -15.39 11.76
CA ALA A 279 -25.57 -16.34 11.37
C ALA A 279 -26.90 -16.10 12.11
N ARG A 280 -28.00 -16.20 11.38
CA ARG A 280 -29.36 -16.17 11.92
C ARG A 280 -29.67 -17.46 12.67
N CYS A 281 -30.56 -17.37 13.66
CA CYS A 281 -31.12 -18.52 14.37
C CYS A 281 -30.10 -19.46 15.03
N LYS A 282 -28.85 -19.02 15.24
CA LYS A 282 -27.81 -19.84 15.84
C LYS A 282 -27.19 -19.17 17.04
N TRP A 283 -27.08 -19.92 18.13
CA TRP A 283 -26.36 -19.54 19.35
C TRP A 283 -25.18 -20.47 19.57
N TYR A 284 -24.03 -19.90 19.94
CA TYR A 284 -22.85 -20.65 20.36
C TYR A 284 -22.83 -20.76 21.88
N VAL A 285 -22.96 -21.99 22.36
CA VAL A 285 -23.07 -22.33 23.79
C VAL A 285 -21.78 -21.99 24.52
N GLN A 286 -21.89 -21.14 25.55
CA GLN A 286 -20.81 -20.84 26.50
C GLN A 286 -20.66 -21.96 27.55
N SER A 287 -19.55 -21.96 28.30
CA SER A 287 -19.29 -22.99 29.33
C SER A 287 -20.36 -23.07 30.42
N GLU A 288 -21.00 -21.95 30.72
CA GLU A 288 -22.02 -21.83 31.78
C GLU A 288 -23.45 -21.71 31.24
N ASP A 289 -23.67 -21.92 29.93
CA ASP A 289 -25.00 -21.80 29.35
C ASP A 289 -25.86 -23.05 29.62
N SER A 290 -27.08 -22.81 30.07
CA SER A 290 -28.17 -23.79 30.12
C SER A 290 -29.25 -23.45 29.10
N LEU A 291 -30.10 -24.42 28.74
CA LEU A 291 -31.26 -24.19 27.87
C LEU A 291 -32.17 -23.08 28.42
N VAL A 292 -32.32 -22.99 29.74
CA VAL A 292 -33.14 -21.95 30.41
C VAL A 292 -32.53 -20.56 30.22
N GLN A 293 -31.22 -20.40 30.43
CA GLN A 293 -30.55 -19.11 30.24
C GLN A 293 -30.54 -18.69 28.77
N VAL A 294 -30.25 -19.61 27.85
CA VAL A 294 -30.29 -19.32 26.41
C VAL A 294 -31.69 -18.89 25.99
N ALA A 295 -32.72 -19.64 26.39
CA ALA A 295 -34.10 -19.29 26.08
C ALA A 295 -34.50 -17.91 26.62
N ALA A 296 -34.08 -17.56 27.84
CA ALA A 296 -34.31 -16.24 28.41
C ALA A 296 -33.67 -15.10 27.58
N ARG A 297 -32.47 -15.30 27.02
CA ARG A 297 -31.80 -14.30 26.15
C ARG A 297 -32.57 -14.00 24.87
N PHE A 298 -33.32 -14.99 24.39
CA PHE A 298 -34.14 -14.90 23.19
C PHE A 298 -35.64 -14.74 23.52
N ALA A 299 -35.99 -14.37 24.76
CA ALA A 299 -37.37 -14.18 25.21
C ALA A 299 -38.31 -15.35 24.84
N THR A 300 -37.81 -16.59 24.91
CA THR A 300 -38.54 -17.81 24.55
C THR A 300 -38.54 -18.84 25.69
N ASN A 301 -39.20 -19.97 25.47
CA ASN A 301 -39.23 -21.10 26.39
C ASN A 301 -38.11 -22.10 26.08
N TRP A 302 -37.44 -22.61 27.12
CA TRP A 302 -36.37 -23.61 26.99
C TRP A 302 -36.82 -24.89 26.28
N LEU A 303 -38.09 -25.27 26.42
CA LEU A 303 -38.66 -26.43 25.74
C LEU A 303 -38.70 -26.25 24.22
N GLN A 304 -38.90 -25.02 23.74
CA GLN A 304 -38.84 -24.70 22.31
C GLN A 304 -37.40 -24.76 21.80
N VAL A 305 -36.45 -24.21 22.54
CA VAL A 305 -35.02 -24.32 22.20
C VAL A 305 -34.60 -25.79 22.15
N TRP A 306 -35.03 -26.61 23.11
CA TRP A 306 -34.79 -28.06 23.07
C TRP A 306 -35.41 -28.71 21.84
N HIS A 307 -36.66 -28.35 21.50
CA HIS A 307 -37.35 -28.86 20.31
C HIS A 307 -36.63 -28.54 18.99
N PHE A 308 -35.98 -27.38 18.87
CA PHE A 308 -35.19 -27.02 17.68
C PHE A 308 -33.87 -27.79 17.54
N ASN A 309 -33.48 -28.54 18.57
CA ASN A 309 -32.21 -29.26 18.64
C ASN A 309 -32.46 -30.73 19.00
N PRO A 310 -33.01 -31.53 18.06
CA PRO A 310 -33.36 -32.94 18.30
C PRO A 310 -32.17 -33.83 18.65
N ASP A 311 -30.95 -33.34 18.43
CA ASP A 311 -29.69 -33.98 18.81
C ASP A 311 -29.35 -33.80 20.30
N LEU A 312 -30.07 -32.93 21.03
CA LEU A 312 -30.01 -32.85 22.49
C LEU A 312 -30.94 -33.89 23.10
N LEU A 313 -30.41 -35.03 23.53
CA LEU A 313 -31.22 -36.16 24.01
C LEU A 313 -31.89 -35.92 25.37
N ASN A 314 -31.31 -35.07 26.22
CA ASN A 314 -31.82 -34.83 27.58
C ASN A 314 -31.74 -33.31 27.89
N PRO A 315 -32.86 -32.67 28.27
CA PRO A 315 -32.89 -31.25 28.60
C PRO A 315 -32.24 -30.90 29.95
N ASP A 316 -32.07 -31.88 30.85
CA ASP A 316 -31.51 -31.68 32.19
C ASP A 316 -29.97 -31.71 32.19
N ILE A 317 -29.36 -32.21 31.10
CA ILE A 317 -27.91 -32.22 30.95
C ILE A 317 -27.49 -30.84 30.42
N GLY A 318 -26.46 -30.25 31.06
CA GLY A 318 -25.88 -28.98 30.62
C GLY A 318 -25.54 -28.99 29.13
N LEU A 319 -25.72 -27.84 28.46
CA LEU A 319 -25.42 -27.73 27.04
C LEU A 319 -23.92 -27.96 26.81
N PRO A 320 -23.51 -28.78 25.83
CA PRO A 320 -22.10 -28.98 25.54
C PRO A 320 -21.45 -27.65 25.15
N PRO A 321 -20.40 -27.20 25.88
CA PRO A 321 -19.71 -25.95 25.54
C PRO A 321 -19.16 -26.00 24.12
N ALA A 322 -19.07 -24.83 23.48
CA ALA A 322 -18.58 -24.67 22.11
C ALA A 322 -19.45 -25.33 21.01
N LYS A 323 -20.65 -25.79 21.36
CA LYS A 323 -21.63 -26.29 20.39
C LYS A 323 -22.50 -25.15 19.86
N GLU A 324 -22.79 -25.16 18.56
CA GLU A 324 -23.84 -24.32 17.99
C GLU A 324 -25.20 -25.01 18.13
N ILE A 325 -26.20 -24.27 18.59
CA ILE A 325 -27.59 -24.73 18.70
C ILE A 325 -28.51 -23.78 17.97
N ASN A 326 -29.64 -24.31 17.50
CA ASN A 326 -30.70 -23.54 16.87
C ASN A 326 -31.56 -22.86 17.94
N ILE A 327 -31.87 -21.58 17.75
CA ILE A 327 -32.76 -20.82 18.64
C ILE A 327 -34.12 -20.52 17.99
N GLY A 328 -34.28 -20.84 16.71
CA GLY A 328 -35.51 -20.67 15.93
C GLY A 328 -35.39 -21.35 14.57
N HIS A 329 -36.35 -21.08 13.69
CA HIS A 329 -36.35 -21.54 12.31
C HIS A 329 -35.99 -20.42 11.33
N LEU A 330 -35.22 -20.78 10.32
CA LEU A 330 -35.04 -19.93 9.15
C LEU A 330 -36.30 -20.00 8.30
N TYR A 331 -36.91 -18.84 8.07
CA TYR A 331 -38.09 -18.69 7.23
C TYR A 331 -37.76 -17.79 6.05
N GLN A 332 -38.09 -18.24 4.85
CA GLN A 332 -37.94 -17.44 3.63
C GLN A 332 -39.23 -16.66 3.38
N ILE A 333 -39.12 -15.35 3.26
CA ILE A 333 -40.25 -14.44 3.09
C ILE A 333 -40.93 -14.69 1.75
N GLU A 334 -42.22 -15.00 1.81
CA GLU A 334 -43.07 -15.25 0.66
C GLU A 334 -43.69 -13.94 0.15
N PRO A 335 -44.19 -13.90 -1.10
CA PRO A 335 -45.00 -12.78 -1.56
C PRO A 335 -46.18 -12.55 -0.62
N HIS A 336 -46.44 -11.27 -0.28
CA HIS A 336 -47.49 -10.82 0.65
C HIS A 336 -47.23 -11.08 2.15
N ASP A 337 -46.07 -11.61 2.51
CA ASP A 337 -45.65 -11.61 3.90
C ASP A 337 -45.32 -10.18 4.37
N SER A 338 -45.73 -9.91 5.60
CA SER A 338 -45.36 -8.72 6.38
C SER A 338 -44.92 -9.19 7.76
N VAL A 339 -44.16 -8.38 8.50
CA VAL A 339 -43.78 -8.75 9.87
C VAL A 339 -45.01 -9.03 10.73
N ALA A 340 -46.07 -8.21 10.59
CA ALA A 340 -47.32 -8.37 11.33
C ALA A 340 -48.05 -9.67 10.97
N SER A 341 -48.18 -10.01 9.69
CA SER A 341 -48.83 -11.26 9.27
C SER A 341 -48.02 -12.49 9.70
N LEU A 342 -46.68 -12.41 9.65
CA LEU A 342 -45.80 -13.47 10.16
C LEU A 342 -45.90 -13.60 11.68
N ALA A 343 -45.92 -12.49 12.41
CA ALA A 343 -46.10 -12.50 13.86
C ALA A 343 -47.39 -13.20 14.25
N GLN A 344 -48.51 -12.85 13.59
CA GLN A 344 -49.80 -13.51 13.79
C GLN A 344 -49.74 -15.00 13.43
N ARG A 345 -49.18 -15.36 12.27
CA ARG A 345 -49.09 -16.75 11.77
C ARG A 345 -48.29 -17.65 12.73
N PHE A 346 -47.20 -17.14 13.30
CA PHE A 346 -46.32 -17.90 14.19
C PHE A 346 -46.62 -17.68 15.69
N GLY A 347 -47.71 -16.96 16.01
CA GLY A 347 -48.10 -16.66 17.40
C GLY A 347 -47.09 -15.80 18.17
N THR A 348 -46.19 -15.10 17.46
CA THR A 348 -45.11 -14.30 18.05
C THR A 348 -45.46 -12.81 17.98
N SER A 349 -44.52 -11.91 18.27
CA SER A 349 -44.74 -10.46 18.12
C SER A 349 -43.74 -9.83 17.15
N ASP A 350 -44.13 -8.73 16.51
CA ASP A 350 -43.27 -7.97 15.61
C ASP A 350 -41.95 -7.59 16.29
N LYS A 351 -42.05 -7.11 17.54
CA LYS A 351 -40.89 -6.78 18.38
C LYS A 351 -39.96 -7.98 18.53
N HIS A 352 -40.51 -9.17 18.72
CA HIS A 352 -39.72 -10.38 18.87
C HIS A 352 -39.05 -10.81 17.56
N ILE A 353 -39.72 -10.64 16.42
CA ILE A 353 -39.12 -10.87 15.09
C ILE A 353 -37.95 -9.89 14.88
N TYR A 354 -38.15 -8.59 15.12
CA TYR A 354 -37.08 -7.60 14.99
C TYR A 354 -35.90 -7.86 15.94
N MET A 355 -36.16 -8.25 17.19
CA MET A 355 -35.10 -8.55 18.15
C MET A 355 -34.17 -9.68 17.69
N ASN A 356 -34.69 -10.66 16.94
CA ASN A 356 -33.93 -11.81 16.46
C ASN A 356 -33.31 -11.60 15.06
N ASN A 357 -33.53 -10.44 14.44
CA ASN A 357 -33.09 -10.12 13.08
C ASN A 357 -32.58 -8.68 13.00
N TRP A 358 -31.28 -8.51 13.22
CA TRP A 358 -30.61 -7.23 13.36
C TRP A 358 -30.83 -6.27 12.19
N ASP A 359 -30.85 -6.81 10.98
CA ASP A 359 -30.88 -6.10 9.71
C ASP A 359 -32.28 -5.56 9.37
N ILE A 360 -33.33 -6.37 9.54
CA ILE A 360 -34.71 -5.92 9.30
C ILE A 360 -35.18 -4.99 10.42
N ALA A 361 -34.63 -5.10 11.64
CA ALA A 361 -34.91 -4.16 12.73
C ALA A 361 -34.50 -2.71 12.42
N ARG A 362 -33.63 -2.53 11.43
CA ARG A 362 -33.14 -1.22 10.96
C ARG A 362 -33.65 -0.86 9.57
N THR A 363 -34.42 -1.75 8.95
CA THR A 363 -35.07 -1.52 7.67
C THR A 363 -36.49 -1.01 7.94
N PRO A 364 -37.02 -0.06 7.15
CA PRO A 364 -38.42 0.33 7.27
C PRO A 364 -39.33 -0.91 7.15
N PRO A 365 -40.37 -1.07 8.01
CA PRO A 365 -41.21 -2.26 8.07
C PRO A 365 -41.85 -2.69 6.73
N GLU A 366 -42.06 -1.72 5.83
CA GLU A 366 -42.72 -1.88 4.53
C GLU A 366 -41.82 -2.52 3.46
N LEU A 367 -40.52 -2.70 3.73
CA LEU A 367 -39.50 -2.98 2.71
C LEU A 367 -38.79 -4.32 2.86
N ILE A 368 -39.38 -5.30 3.55
CA ILE A 368 -38.71 -6.59 3.67
C ILE A 368 -38.77 -7.35 2.33
N PRO A 369 -37.63 -7.68 1.70
CA PRO A 369 -37.64 -8.26 0.36
C PRO A 369 -38.21 -9.69 0.35
N VAL A 370 -39.00 -10.00 -0.68
CA VAL A 370 -39.41 -11.39 -0.97
C VAL A 370 -38.18 -12.25 -1.26
N GLY A 371 -38.19 -13.49 -0.78
CA GLY A 371 -37.09 -14.43 -0.90
C GLY A 371 -36.00 -14.25 0.14
N TYR A 372 -36.11 -13.24 1.01
CA TYR A 372 -35.17 -12.99 2.10
C TYR A 372 -35.39 -13.95 3.27
N THR A 373 -34.31 -14.44 3.88
CA THR A 373 -34.40 -15.39 4.98
C THR A 373 -34.27 -14.69 6.33
N ILE A 374 -35.22 -14.91 7.24
CA ILE A 374 -35.23 -14.35 8.60
C ILE A 374 -35.31 -15.46 9.64
N CYS A 375 -34.94 -15.13 10.87
CA CYS A 375 -35.08 -15.99 12.03
C CYS A 375 -36.45 -15.80 12.69
N ILE A 376 -37.22 -16.87 12.83
CA ILE A 376 -38.52 -16.84 13.51
C ILE A 376 -38.51 -17.84 14.67
N ILE A 377 -38.98 -17.37 15.82
CA ILE A 377 -39.22 -18.19 17.01
C ILE A 377 -40.75 -18.21 17.23
N PRO A 378 -41.44 -19.30 16.83
CA PRO A 378 -42.88 -19.44 17.03
C PRO A 378 -43.23 -19.55 18.52
N ASN A 379 -44.37 -19.01 18.92
CA ASN A 379 -44.88 -19.23 20.27
C ASN A 379 -45.94 -20.33 20.28
N SER A 380 -45.53 -21.55 20.65
CA SER A 380 -46.43 -22.70 20.67
C SER A 380 -47.56 -22.63 21.71
N CYS A 381 -47.53 -21.66 22.64
CA CYS A 381 -48.53 -21.57 23.73
C CYS A 381 -49.69 -20.61 23.42
N VAL A 382 -49.56 -19.71 22.44
CA VAL A 382 -50.57 -18.66 22.18
C VAL A 382 -51.63 -19.12 21.19
N SER A 383 -51.29 -20.02 20.27
CA SER A 383 -52.21 -20.56 19.26
C SER A 383 -53.30 -21.49 19.83
N ALA A 384 -53.22 -21.90 21.10
CA ALA A 384 -54.24 -22.75 21.73
C ALA A 384 -55.44 -21.96 22.29
N ALA A 385 -55.36 -20.63 22.40
CA ALA A 385 -56.40 -19.80 23.02
C ALA A 385 -57.25 -19.01 22.01
N ALA A 386 -56.94 -19.07 20.71
CA ALA A 386 -57.55 -18.24 19.67
C ALA A 386 -58.25 -19.05 18.55
N VAL A 387 -58.69 -20.27 18.84
CA VAL A 387 -59.55 -21.08 17.96
C VAL A 387 -60.90 -21.30 18.62
#